data_AF-A0A2E0S396-F1
#
_entry.id   AF-A0A2E0S396-F1
#
_cell.length_a   1.000
_cell.length_b   1.000
_cell.length_c   1.000
_cell.angle_alpha   90.00
_cell.angle_beta   90.00
_cell.angle_gamma   90.00
#
_symmetry.space_group_name_H-M   'P 1'
#
loop_
_entity.id
_entity.type
_entity.pdbx_description
1 polymer ?
#
loop_
_entity_poly.entity_id
_entity_poly.type
_entity_poly.pdbx_seq_one_letter_code
_entity_poly.pdbx_strand_id
1 'polypeptide(L)' 'MKADVKKQVKEKLAKYNMKYAAMDWDYKWFCFEKKPKCVDDTWDVKDGHYMRIHTLPTEGFDWRDSLVQK' A
#
# COMPACT_ATOMS: atom_id res chain seq x y z
N MET A 1 -15.42 6.36 -4.17
CA MET A 1 -14.77 5.03 -4.25
C MET A 1 -13.25 5.11 -4.39
N LYS A 2 -12.62 5.54 -5.51
CA LYS A 2 -11.13 5.61 -5.61
C LYS A 2 -10.47 6.69 -4.74
N ALA A 3 -11.09 7.86 -4.60
CA ALA A 3 -10.56 8.96 -3.79
C ALA A 3 -10.55 8.64 -2.28
N ASP A 4 -11.57 7.93 -1.79
CA ASP A 4 -11.72 7.56 -0.37
C ASP A 4 -10.63 6.60 0.11
N VAL A 5 -10.27 5.61 -0.73
CA VAL A 5 -9.23 4.62 -0.40
C VAL A 5 -7.87 5.30 -0.31
N LYS A 6 -7.50 6.14 -1.30
CA LYS A 6 -6.22 6.87 -1.26
C LYS A 6 -6.12 7.77 -0.03
N LYS A 7 -7.21 8.43 0.36
CA LYS A 7 -7.26 9.26 1.58
C LYS A 7 -7.02 8.41 2.84
N GLN A 8 -7.75 7.29 2.99
CA GLN A 8 -7.56 6.38 4.13
C GLN A 8 -6.14 5.81 4.20
N VAL A 9 -5.56 5.45 3.06
CA VAL A 9 -4.17 4.98 2.99
C VAL A 9 -3.19 6.08 3.44
N LYS A 10 -3.36 7.33 2.99
CA LYS A 10 -2.53 8.46 3.43
C LYS A 10 -2.63 8.74 4.94
N GLU A 11 -3.83 8.61 5.52
CA GLU A 11 -4.02 8.74 6.97
C GLU A 11 -3.27 7.64 7.74
N LYS A 12 -3.30 6.39 7.25
CA LYS A 12 -2.53 5.28 7.83
C LYS A 12 -1.02 5.50 7.68
N LEU A 13 -0.56 5.96 6.53
CA LEU A 13 0.85 6.34 6.31
C LEU A 13 1.31 7.39 7.33
N ALA A 14 0.49 8.42 7.57
CA ALA A 14 0.77 9.43 8.58
C ALA A 14 0.81 8.84 10.00
N LYS A 15 -0.17 8.00 10.36
CA LYS A 15 -0.26 7.36 11.68
C LYS A 15 0.96 6.48 12.01
N TYR A 16 1.46 5.75 11.02
CA TYR A 16 2.56 4.79 11.20
C TYR A 16 3.94 5.34 10.84
N ASN A 17 4.04 6.63 10.51
CA ASN A 17 5.27 7.26 10.04
C ASN A 17 5.91 6.55 8.81
N MET A 18 5.07 6.09 7.89
CA MET A 18 5.47 5.39 6.66
C MET A 18 5.31 6.32 5.45
N LYS A 19 6.02 6.03 4.35
CA LYS A 19 6.04 6.91 3.16
C LYS A 19 5.25 6.36 1.97
N TYR A 20 5.20 5.04 1.84
CA TYR A 20 4.58 4.36 0.70
C TYR A 20 3.62 3.30 1.20
N ALA A 21 2.55 3.06 0.45
CA ALA A 21 1.68 1.92 0.66
C ALA A 21 1.33 1.30 -0.68
N ALA A 22 1.19 -0.02 -0.71
CA ALA A 22 0.79 -0.75 -1.90
C ALA A 22 -0.06 -1.96 -1.52
N MET A 23 -0.81 -2.44 -2.50
CA MET A 23 -1.71 -3.57 -2.40
C MET A 23 -1.12 -4.77 -3.11
N ASP A 24 -1.16 -5.95 -2.49
CA ASP A 24 -0.80 -7.21 -3.15
C ASP A 24 -1.96 -7.78 -3.98
N TRP A 25 -1.69 -8.90 -4.65
CA TRP A 25 -2.68 -9.64 -5.44
C TRP A 25 -3.86 -10.17 -4.61
N ASP A 26 -3.68 -10.34 -3.29
CA ASP A 26 -4.71 -10.74 -2.33
C ASP A 26 -5.55 -9.53 -1.83
N TYR A 27 -5.39 -8.36 -2.42
CA TYR A 27 -6.05 -7.11 -2.01
C TYR A 27 -5.72 -6.64 -0.58
N LYS A 28 -4.57 -7.07 -0.04
CA LYS A 28 -4.07 -6.64 1.27
C LYS A 28 -3.19 -5.42 1.08
N TRP A 29 -3.42 -4.41 1.91
CA TRP A 29 -2.60 -3.19 1.91
C TRP A 29 -1.42 -3.31 2.87
N PHE A 30 -0.28 -2.82 2.43
CA PHE A 30 0.95 -2.76 3.21
C PHE A 30 1.50 -1.35 3.20
N CYS A 31 2.02 -0.89 4.33
CA CYS A 31 2.82 0.32 4.42
C CYS A 31 4.31 -0.02 4.35
N PHE A 32 5.10 0.90 3.80
CA PHE A 32 6.54 0.81 3.63
C PHE A 32 7.20 2.16 3.95
N GLU A 33 8.36 2.11 4.59
CA GLU A 33 9.18 3.31 4.83
C GLU A 33 9.87 3.78 3.54
N LYS A 34 10.33 2.83 2.73
CA LYS A 34 10.98 3.05 1.43
C LYS A 34 10.06 2.62 0.30
N LYS A 35 10.31 3.10 -0.92
CA LYS A 35 9.52 2.73 -2.11
C LYS A 35 9.72 1.23 -2.38
N PRO A 36 8.67 0.39 -2.28
CA PRO A 36 8.78 -1.03 -2.61
C PRO A 36 8.99 -1.24 -4.11
N LYS A 37 9.54 -2.39 -4.50
CA LYS A 37 9.64 -2.80 -5.91
C LYS A 37 8.60 -3.89 -6.19
N CYS A 38 7.94 -3.81 -7.34
CA CYS A 38 7.10 -4.91 -7.80
C CYS A 38 8.02 -6.01 -8.37
N VAL A 39 7.96 -7.21 -7.78
CA VAL A 39 8.75 -8.39 -8.16
C VAL A 39 7.82 -9.59 -8.12
N ASP A 40 7.67 -10.29 -9.24
CA ASP A 40 6.92 -11.55 -9.37
C ASP A 40 5.58 -11.56 -8.60
N ASP A 41 4.70 -10.62 -8.97
CA ASP A 41 3.36 -10.44 -8.39
C ASP A 41 3.30 -10.07 -6.89
N THR A 42 4.43 -9.61 -6.33
CA THR A 42 4.55 -9.15 -4.95
C THR A 42 5.29 -7.81 -4.84
N TRP A 43 5.09 -7.10 -3.73
CA TRP A 43 5.86 -5.90 -3.40
C TRP A 43 7.06 -6.29 -2.53
N ASP A 44 8.23 -6.43 -3.15
CA ASP A 44 9.49 -6.71 -2.45
C ASP A 44 10.01 -5.45 -1.73
N VAL A 45 10.46 -5.65 -0.50
CA VAL A 45 11.02 -4.61 0.38
C VAL A 45 12.49 -4.92 0.60
N LYS A 46 13.37 -4.23 -0.13
CA LYS A 46 14.79 -4.22 0.21
C LYS A 46 14.98 -3.37 1.47
N ASP A 47 15.17 -4.04 2.61
CA ASP A 47 15.48 -3.45 3.92
C ASP A 47 14.46 -2.42 4.44
N GLY A 48 13.35 -2.89 5.01
CA GLY A 48 12.40 -2.01 5.71
C GLY A 48 11.25 -2.73 6.40
N HIS A 49 10.78 -2.14 7.52
CA HIS A 49 9.57 -2.55 8.21
C HIS A 49 8.35 -2.39 7.30
N TYR A 50 7.47 -3.39 7.29
CA TYR A 50 6.15 -3.28 6.68
C TYR A 50 5.05 -3.54 7.70
N MET A 51 3.91 -2.86 7.55
CA MET A 51 2.72 -3.09 8.38
C MET A 51 1.52 -3.34 7.49
N ARG A 52 0.77 -4.41 7.78
CA ARG A 52 -0.48 -4.70 7.08
C ARG A 52 -1.57 -3.74 7.54
N ILE A 53 -2.10 -2.94 6.62
CA ILE A 53 -3.36 -2.21 6.83
C ILE A 53 -4.50 -3.19 6.54
N HIS A 54 -5.56 -3.17 7.36
CA HIS A 54 -6.78 -3.96 7.14
C HIS A 54 -7.36 -3.82 5.72
N THR A 55 -8.21 -4.77 5.34
CA THR A 55 -8.96 -4.80 4.08
C THR A 55 -9.75 -3.51 3.89
N LEU A 56 -9.31 -2.68 2.94
CA LEU A 56 -10.07 -1.56 2.40
C LEU A 56 -10.93 -2.07 1.24
N PRO A 57 -12.03 -1.41 0.88
CA PRO A 57 -12.76 -1.74 -0.34
C PRO A 57 -11.87 -1.45 -1.57
N THR A 58 -11.60 -2.48 -2.38
CA THR A 58 -10.59 -2.45 -3.46
C THR A 58 -11.17 -2.67 -4.86
N GLU A 59 -12.50 -2.70 -5.00
CA GLU A 59 -13.16 -2.82 -6.30
C GLU A 59 -12.64 -1.75 -7.28
N GLY A 60 -12.09 -2.22 -8.41
CA GLY A 60 -11.56 -1.36 -9.47
C GLY A 60 -10.16 -0.79 -9.23
N PHE A 61 -9.42 -1.26 -8.22
CA PHE A 61 -7.97 -1.04 -8.11
C PHE A 61 -7.20 -2.19 -8.77
N ASP A 62 -6.34 -1.86 -9.73
CA ASP A 62 -5.26 -2.75 -10.14
C ASP A 62 -4.19 -2.72 -9.03
N TRP A 63 -3.86 -3.89 -8.50
CA TRP A 63 -2.84 -4.03 -7.45
C TRP A 63 -1.47 -3.56 -7.95
N ARG A 64 -1.18 -3.67 -9.26
CA ARG A 64 0.08 -3.19 -9.87
C ARG A 64 0.23 -1.67 -9.80
N ASP A 65 -0.89 -0.96 -9.91
CA ASP A 65 -0.96 0.50 -9.87
C ASP A 65 -1.40 1.04 -8.50
N SER A 66 -1.46 0.17 -7.49
CA SER A 66 -1.94 0.51 -6.15
C SER A 66 -0.93 1.29 -5.31
N LEU A 67 0.28 1.56 -5.82
CA LEU A 67 1.31 2.28 -5.08
C LEU A 67 0.87 3.72 -4.78
N VAL A 68 0.64 4.00 -3.50
CA VAL A 68 0.30 5.31 -2.96
C VAL A 68 1.50 5.87 -2.21
N GLN A 69 1.85 7.12 -2.50
CA GLN A 69 2.83 7.89 -1.75
C GLN A 69 2.12 8.91 -0.85
N LYS A 70 2.63 9.07 0.38
CA LYS A 70 2.19 10.10 1.34
C LYS A 70 2.27 11.49 0.71
#